data_AF-A0A1Q5JB91-F1
#
_entry.id   AF-A0A1Q5JB91-F1
#
_cell.length_a   1.000
_cell.length_b   1.000
_cell.length_c   1.000
_cell.angle_alpha   90.00
_cell.angle_beta   90.00
_cell.angle_gamma   90.00
#
_symmetry.space_group_name_H-M   'P 1'
#
loop_
_entity.id
_entity.type
_entity.pdbx_description
1 polymer ?
#
loop_
_entity_poly.entity_id
_entity_poly.type
_entity_poly.pdbx_seq_one_letter_code
_entity_poly.pdbx_strand_id
1 'polypeptide(L)'
;MPHARAGQQARPEDLTDVARLVTAYYALHPDPAEPGQRVAFGTSGHRGSSTATAFNEDHIAATSQAISEYRAQQGTDGPLFLGADTHALSEPARVTALEVFAANDVRVLIDSEDGYTPTPAVSHAILTYNRGRTSGLADGVVVTPSHNPPGDGGFKYNPPSGGPAGSDATGWIQDRANEIITGGLKDVRRVPYTRALAASTTGRYDFLGTYVADLPSVLDLEAVRGAGVRIGADPLGGASVAYWGRIAEQHRLDLTVVNPLTDPTWRFMTLDWDGKIRMDCSSPHAMASLIAQRDRYQIATGNDADADRHGIVTPDGGLMNPNHYLAVAIDYLYAHRENWPSGAGVGKTLVSSGMIDRVAADLGRELVEVPVGFKWFVDGLSDGSLGFGGEESAGASFLRRDGSVWTTDKDGILLALLASEIQAVTGESPSQHYAALTARFGEPAYARIDAPADREQKAVLARLSPEQVGADTLAGEPVTAVLTTAPGNGAAIGGIKVTTENAWFAARPSGTEDVYKVYAESFRGAEHLAQVQEEAKAVVSAALES
;
A
#
# COMPACT_ATOMS: atom_id res chain seq x y z
N MET A 1 -9.13 -2.96 23.51
CA MET A 1 -9.32 -1.56 23.96
C MET A 1 -8.13 -0.74 23.50
N PRO A 2 -8.32 0.51 23.03
CA PRO A 2 -7.21 1.38 22.64
C PRO A 2 -6.28 1.70 23.81
N HIS A 3 -5.01 1.97 23.50
CA HIS A 3 -4.00 2.43 24.45
C HIS A 3 -4.41 3.77 25.07
N ALA A 4 -4.06 4.00 26.35
CA ALA A 4 -4.49 5.17 27.11
C ALA A 4 -4.02 6.52 26.52
N ARG A 5 -2.97 6.51 25.68
CA ARG A 5 -2.47 7.69 24.96
C ARG A 5 -2.75 7.69 23.45
N ALA A 6 -3.61 6.79 22.95
CA ALA A 6 -3.98 6.79 21.53
C ALA A 6 -4.60 8.16 21.14
N GLY A 7 -4.17 8.71 20.02
CA GLY A 7 -4.55 10.04 19.53
C GLY A 7 -3.84 11.22 20.21
N GLN A 8 -2.97 10.99 21.21
CA GLN A 8 -2.18 12.05 21.83
C GLN A 8 -0.84 12.23 21.10
N GLN A 9 -0.30 13.44 21.11
CA GLN A 9 1.01 13.72 20.51
C GLN A 9 2.11 12.87 21.17
N ALA A 10 3.04 12.37 20.35
CA ALA A 10 4.21 11.66 20.80
C ALA A 10 5.06 12.50 21.78
N ARG A 11 5.66 11.83 22.76
CA ARG A 11 6.52 12.43 23.78
C ARG A 11 7.96 11.94 23.62
N PRO A 12 8.95 12.60 24.25
CA PRO A 12 10.35 12.18 24.14
C PRO A 12 10.61 10.70 24.46
N GLU A 13 9.86 10.12 25.39
CA GLU A 13 9.95 8.69 25.75
C GLU A 13 9.45 7.72 24.67
N ASP A 14 8.68 8.21 23.68
CA ASP A 14 8.16 7.43 22.55
C ASP A 14 9.12 7.39 21.36
N LEU A 15 10.13 8.27 21.35
CA LEU A 15 10.97 8.49 20.18
C LEU A 15 12.08 7.45 20.06
N THR A 16 12.30 6.97 18.84
CA THR A 16 13.42 6.09 18.52
C THR A 16 14.76 6.83 18.63
N ASP A 17 15.75 6.18 19.22
CA ASP A 17 17.16 6.63 19.16
C ASP A 17 17.71 6.34 17.75
N VAL A 18 17.62 7.35 16.88
CA VAL A 18 18.04 7.27 15.48
C VAL A 18 19.53 6.94 15.35
N ALA A 19 20.39 7.48 16.23
CA ALA A 19 21.82 7.23 16.16
C ALA A 19 22.16 5.77 16.48
N ARG A 20 21.51 5.20 17.52
CA ARG A 20 21.62 3.78 17.84
C ARG A 20 21.08 2.90 16.72
N LEU A 21 19.95 3.28 16.11
CA LEU A 21 19.33 2.53 15.02
C LEU A 21 20.25 2.46 13.79
N VAL A 22 20.78 3.59 13.35
CA VAL A 22 21.73 3.65 12.21
C VAL A 22 23.04 2.95 12.55
N THR A 23 23.54 3.08 13.79
CA THR A 23 24.74 2.34 14.21
C THR A 23 24.52 0.82 14.16
N ALA A 24 23.38 0.34 14.63
CA ALA A 24 23.02 -1.08 14.60
C ALA A 24 22.95 -1.62 13.16
N TYR A 25 22.52 -0.81 12.19
CA TYR A 25 22.46 -1.21 10.78
C TYR A 25 23.83 -1.68 10.25
N TYR A 26 24.90 -0.99 10.65
CA TYR A 26 26.27 -1.32 10.22
C TYR A 26 27.00 -2.27 11.18
N ALA A 27 26.70 -2.21 12.47
CA ALA A 27 27.47 -2.92 13.50
C ALA A 27 26.94 -4.33 13.83
N LEU A 28 25.67 -4.62 13.52
CA LEU A 28 25.05 -5.93 13.77
C LEU A 28 24.89 -6.68 12.44
N HIS A 29 25.18 -7.98 12.48
CA HIS A 29 25.10 -8.89 11.33
C HIS A 29 24.12 -10.02 11.64
N PRO A 30 23.22 -10.41 10.72
CA PRO A 30 22.25 -11.47 10.93
C PRO A 30 22.91 -12.84 11.12
N ASP A 31 22.38 -13.61 12.06
CA ASP A 31 22.65 -15.04 12.18
C ASP A 31 21.72 -15.81 11.23
N PRO A 32 22.23 -16.47 10.17
CA PRO A 32 21.41 -17.22 9.23
C PRO A 32 20.64 -18.39 9.87
N ALA A 33 21.06 -18.85 11.06
CA ALA A 33 20.38 -19.90 11.82
C ALA A 33 19.13 -19.39 12.54
N GLU A 34 19.01 -18.08 12.79
CA GLU A 34 17.88 -17.46 13.48
C GLU A 34 16.81 -17.02 12.47
N PRO A 35 15.64 -17.68 12.38
CA PRO A 35 14.66 -17.42 11.33
C PRO A 35 14.17 -15.97 11.27
N GLY A 36 14.09 -15.28 12.41
CA GLY A 36 13.68 -13.87 12.49
C GLY A 36 14.72 -12.86 11.98
N GLN A 37 15.95 -13.29 11.73
CA GLN A 37 17.05 -12.48 11.18
C GLN A 37 17.33 -12.80 9.70
N ARG A 38 16.52 -13.67 9.08
CA ARG A 38 16.65 -14.01 7.66
C ARG A 38 15.92 -12.97 6.81
N VAL A 39 16.31 -12.87 5.54
CA VAL A 39 15.54 -12.10 4.57
C VAL A 39 14.19 -12.79 4.36
N ALA A 40 13.12 -12.07 4.68
CA ALA A 40 11.74 -12.43 4.33
C ALA A 40 11.25 -11.44 3.28
N PHE A 41 11.34 -11.79 1.99
CA PHE A 41 11.07 -10.88 0.88
C PHE A 41 9.73 -11.27 0.22
N GLY A 42 8.65 -10.68 0.71
CA GLY A 42 7.29 -10.93 0.22
C GLY A 42 6.84 -9.91 -0.82
N THR A 43 5.52 -9.82 -1.03
CA THR A 43 4.90 -8.85 -1.98
C THR A 43 5.16 -7.39 -1.62
N SER A 44 5.44 -7.11 -0.34
CA SER A 44 5.84 -5.78 0.15
C SER A 44 7.34 -5.69 0.42
N GLY A 45 8.14 -6.57 -0.19
CA GLY A 45 9.57 -6.66 0.01
C GLY A 45 9.96 -7.26 1.36
N HIS A 46 11.15 -6.90 1.82
CA HIS A 46 11.68 -7.24 3.14
C HIS A 46 11.55 -6.05 4.09
N ARG A 47 11.11 -6.32 5.33
CA ARG A 47 10.98 -5.33 6.41
C ARG A 47 11.58 -5.88 7.69
N GLY A 48 12.08 -4.98 8.54
CA GLY A 48 12.57 -5.31 9.86
C GLY A 48 13.21 -4.10 10.55
N SER A 49 13.84 -4.32 11.69
CA SER A 49 14.60 -3.30 12.41
C SER A 49 16.06 -3.72 12.55
N SER A 50 16.98 -2.78 12.37
CA SER A 50 18.41 -3.02 12.57
C SER A 50 18.74 -3.46 14.00
N THR A 51 17.98 -2.99 15.00
CA THR A 51 18.16 -3.38 16.41
C THR A 51 17.65 -4.77 16.75
N ALA A 52 16.80 -5.35 15.89
CA ALA A 52 16.39 -6.75 15.95
C ALA A 52 17.26 -7.64 15.04
N THR A 53 18.30 -7.07 14.43
CA THR A 53 19.14 -7.74 13.43
C THR A 53 18.35 -8.30 12.25
N ALA A 54 17.28 -7.60 11.86
CA ALA A 54 16.35 -8.03 10.81
C ALA A 54 16.26 -7.02 9.65
N PHE A 55 17.10 -5.97 9.66
CA PHE A 55 17.23 -4.99 8.58
C PHE A 55 18.55 -4.23 8.75
N ASN A 56 19.62 -4.83 8.25
CA ASN A 56 21.02 -4.41 8.44
C ASN A 56 21.73 -4.42 7.08
N GLU A 57 22.95 -3.89 7.03
CA GLU A 57 23.73 -3.76 5.80
C GLU A 57 23.78 -5.06 4.98
N ASP A 58 23.99 -6.19 5.65
CA ASP A 58 24.07 -7.53 5.03
C ASP A 58 22.80 -7.88 4.25
N HIS A 59 21.63 -7.55 4.79
CA HIS A 59 20.33 -7.81 4.16
C HIS A 59 20.23 -7.01 2.86
N ILE A 60 20.52 -5.70 2.91
CA ILE A 60 20.39 -4.82 1.75
C ILE A 60 21.43 -5.13 0.69
N ALA A 61 22.65 -5.44 1.11
CA ALA A 61 23.72 -5.84 0.21
C ALA A 61 23.37 -7.14 -0.54
N ALA A 62 22.92 -8.17 0.19
CA ALA A 62 22.53 -9.45 -0.38
C ALA A 62 21.28 -9.33 -1.28
N THR A 63 20.26 -8.59 -0.84
CA THR A 63 19.04 -8.40 -1.63
C THR A 63 19.29 -7.56 -2.89
N SER A 64 20.14 -6.54 -2.83
CA SER A 64 20.51 -5.74 -4.02
C SER A 64 21.33 -6.56 -5.03
N GLN A 65 22.21 -7.44 -4.53
CA GLN A 65 22.95 -8.39 -5.38
C GLN A 65 21.97 -9.38 -6.05
N ALA A 66 21.05 -9.96 -5.28
CA ALA A 66 20.01 -10.84 -5.80
C ALA A 66 19.13 -10.14 -6.84
N ILE A 67 18.67 -8.90 -6.61
CA ILE A 67 17.90 -8.14 -7.60
C ILE A 67 18.72 -7.93 -8.88
N SER A 68 20.02 -7.59 -8.77
CA SER A 68 20.90 -7.40 -9.92
C SER A 68 21.03 -8.68 -10.77
N GLU A 69 21.12 -9.84 -10.12
CA GLU A 69 21.17 -11.14 -10.79
C GLU A 69 19.81 -11.51 -11.41
N TYR A 70 18.71 -11.32 -10.67
CA TYR A 70 17.36 -11.62 -11.12
C TYR A 70 17.00 -10.80 -12.36
N ARG A 71 17.18 -9.48 -12.31
CA ARG A 71 16.83 -8.59 -13.43
C ARG A 71 17.64 -8.94 -14.69
N ALA A 72 18.91 -9.30 -14.54
CA ALA A 72 19.74 -9.75 -15.65
C ALA A 72 19.24 -11.08 -16.23
N GLN A 73 18.83 -12.04 -15.39
CA GLN A 73 18.22 -13.29 -15.82
C GLN A 73 16.90 -13.09 -16.58
N GLN A 74 16.10 -12.09 -16.18
CA GLN A 74 14.85 -11.72 -16.86
C GLN A 74 15.08 -10.85 -18.12
N GLY A 75 16.33 -10.53 -18.47
CA GLY A 75 16.63 -9.66 -19.60
C GLY A 75 16.20 -8.20 -19.41
N THR A 76 16.04 -7.75 -18.16
CA THR A 76 15.77 -6.35 -17.81
C THR A 76 17.09 -5.58 -17.77
N ASP A 77 17.36 -4.84 -18.84
CA ASP A 77 18.64 -4.18 -19.13
C ASP A 77 18.55 -2.64 -19.24
N GLY A 78 17.38 -2.07 -18.96
CA GLY A 78 17.18 -0.63 -18.81
C GLY A 78 17.61 -0.09 -17.44
N PRO A 79 17.27 1.18 -17.14
CA PRO A 79 17.62 1.78 -15.86
C PRO A 79 16.77 1.22 -14.70
N LEU A 80 17.38 1.16 -13.52
CA LEU A 80 16.70 0.89 -12.26
C LEU A 80 16.42 2.23 -11.56
N PHE A 81 15.15 2.56 -11.35
CA PHE A 81 14.73 3.72 -10.56
C PHE A 81 14.80 3.40 -9.06
N LEU A 82 15.59 4.16 -8.30
CA LEU A 82 15.78 3.94 -6.87
C LEU A 82 15.17 5.10 -6.06
N GLY A 83 14.02 4.82 -5.44
CA GLY A 83 13.32 5.74 -4.54
C GLY A 83 13.46 5.36 -3.08
N ALA A 84 13.37 6.33 -2.17
CA ALA A 84 13.41 6.11 -0.73
C ALA A 84 12.43 7.03 0.00
N ASP A 85 11.86 6.53 1.11
CA ASP A 85 11.04 7.33 2.01
C ASP A 85 11.85 8.00 3.14
N THR A 86 11.15 8.56 4.11
CA THR A 86 11.69 9.37 5.20
C THR A 86 12.10 8.57 6.45
N HIS A 87 12.02 7.24 6.43
CA HIS A 87 12.48 6.42 7.56
C HIS A 87 14.00 6.52 7.76
N ALA A 88 14.43 6.47 9.03
CA ALA A 88 15.85 6.56 9.39
C ALA A 88 16.71 5.49 8.70
N LEU A 89 16.21 4.26 8.59
CA LEU A 89 16.92 3.15 7.96
C LEU A 89 16.88 3.17 6.43
N SER A 90 16.05 4.02 5.82
CA SER A 90 16.00 4.16 4.35
C SER A 90 17.25 4.84 3.81
N GLU A 91 17.85 5.76 4.56
CA GLU A 91 19.09 6.44 4.18
C GLU A 91 20.28 5.47 4.04
N PRO A 92 20.68 4.69 5.07
CA PRO A 92 21.78 3.74 4.93
C PRO A 92 21.46 2.61 3.95
N ALA A 93 20.20 2.17 3.84
CA ALA A 93 19.79 1.16 2.86
C ALA A 93 19.91 1.66 1.41
N ARG A 94 19.50 2.90 1.12
CA ARG A 94 19.69 3.54 -0.20
C ARG A 94 21.18 3.58 -0.58
N VAL A 95 22.05 3.93 0.37
CA VAL A 95 23.51 3.93 0.17
C VAL A 95 24.02 2.54 -0.19
N THR A 96 23.73 1.53 0.63
CA THR A 96 24.17 0.15 0.38
C THR A 96 23.66 -0.37 -0.96
N ALA A 97 22.40 -0.09 -1.30
CA ALA A 97 21.81 -0.51 -2.56
C ALA A 97 22.53 0.11 -3.77
N LEU A 98 22.77 1.42 -3.76
CA LEU A 98 23.48 2.11 -4.84
C LEU A 98 24.91 1.57 -5.04
N GLU A 99 25.62 1.29 -3.94
CA GLU A 99 26.96 0.71 -3.99
C GLU A 99 27.01 -0.66 -4.67
N VAL A 100 25.99 -1.49 -4.44
CA VAL A 100 25.90 -2.82 -5.04
C VAL A 100 25.43 -2.74 -6.50
N PHE A 101 24.40 -1.94 -6.79
CA PHE A 101 23.90 -1.78 -8.15
C PHE A 101 24.97 -1.19 -9.09
N ALA A 102 25.68 -0.15 -8.65
CA ALA A 102 26.77 0.44 -9.43
C ALA A 102 27.92 -0.56 -9.67
N ALA A 103 28.23 -1.41 -8.68
CA ALA A 103 29.25 -2.45 -8.82
C ALA A 103 28.84 -3.64 -9.73
N ASN A 104 27.54 -3.77 -9.99
CA ASN A 104 26.98 -4.71 -10.96
C ASN A 104 26.71 -4.06 -12.33
N ASP A 105 27.24 -2.86 -12.58
CA ASP A 105 27.05 -2.09 -13.81
C ASP A 105 25.58 -1.80 -14.16
N VAL A 106 24.68 -1.83 -13.16
CA VAL A 106 23.28 -1.47 -13.33
C VAL A 106 23.19 0.05 -13.48
N ARG A 107 22.48 0.52 -14.51
CA ARG A 107 22.20 1.95 -14.66
C ARG A 107 21.17 2.38 -13.62
N VAL A 108 21.57 3.09 -12.57
CA VAL A 108 20.66 3.53 -11.51
C VAL A 108 20.26 4.98 -11.72
N LEU A 109 18.97 5.30 -11.57
CA LEU A 109 18.45 6.66 -11.53
C LEU A 109 17.92 6.97 -10.14
N ILE A 110 18.59 7.90 -9.46
CA ILE A 110 18.19 8.44 -8.14
C ILE A 110 17.58 9.83 -8.31
N ASP A 111 16.88 10.31 -7.28
CA ASP A 111 16.23 11.63 -7.30
C ASP A 111 17.20 12.76 -7.65
N SER A 112 16.75 13.72 -8.45
CA SER A 112 17.59 14.81 -8.95
C SER A 112 18.03 15.82 -7.90
N GLU A 113 17.31 15.92 -6.78
CA GLU A 113 17.58 16.87 -5.70
C GLU A 113 17.93 16.17 -4.38
N ASP A 114 18.27 14.88 -4.44
CA ASP A 114 18.52 14.01 -3.27
C ASP A 114 17.29 13.93 -2.32
N GLY A 115 16.09 14.19 -2.85
CA GLY A 115 14.83 14.15 -2.13
C GLY A 115 14.27 12.74 -1.89
N TYR A 116 13.08 12.71 -1.30
CA TYR A 116 12.31 11.48 -1.06
C TYR A 116 11.36 11.19 -2.23
N THR A 117 11.07 9.92 -2.45
CA THR A 117 10.30 9.47 -3.62
C THR A 117 9.16 8.54 -3.19
N PRO A 118 7.89 8.94 -3.34
CA PRO A 118 6.74 8.07 -3.17
C PRO A 118 6.82 6.80 -4.03
N THR A 119 6.29 5.70 -3.52
CA THR A 119 6.09 4.45 -4.28
C THR A 119 5.42 4.70 -5.65
N PRO A 120 4.30 5.44 -5.75
CA PRO A 120 3.66 5.68 -7.04
C PRO A 120 4.52 6.48 -8.01
N ALA A 121 5.43 7.35 -7.53
CA ALA A 121 6.33 8.09 -8.41
C ALA A 121 7.37 7.18 -9.07
N VAL A 122 7.82 6.12 -8.38
CA VAL A 122 8.66 5.08 -8.97
C VAL A 122 7.87 4.26 -9.99
N SER A 123 6.65 3.85 -9.66
CA SER A 123 5.75 3.13 -10.59
C SER A 123 5.51 3.94 -11.88
N HIS A 124 5.18 5.22 -11.74
CA HIS A 124 4.96 6.16 -12.84
C HIS A 124 6.22 6.34 -13.70
N ALA A 125 7.41 6.47 -13.10
CA ALA A 125 8.67 6.59 -13.81
C ALA A 125 8.98 5.33 -14.64
N ILE A 126 8.77 4.13 -14.07
CA ILE A 126 8.95 2.84 -14.77
C ILE A 126 8.01 2.78 -15.98
N LEU A 127 6.71 3.01 -15.78
CA LEU A 127 5.71 2.90 -16.85
C LEU A 127 5.92 3.96 -17.94
N THR A 128 6.27 5.19 -17.56
CA THR A 128 6.56 6.28 -18.51
C THR A 128 7.81 5.95 -19.33
N TYR A 129 8.84 5.41 -18.68
CA TYR A 129 10.02 4.95 -19.37
C TYR A 129 9.74 3.70 -20.22
N ASN A 130 8.90 2.76 -19.82
CA ASN A 130 8.67 1.53 -20.57
C ASN A 130 7.67 1.68 -21.73
N ARG A 131 6.90 2.76 -21.76
CA ARG A 131 5.88 3.02 -22.78
C ARG A 131 6.46 2.86 -24.20
N GLY A 132 5.90 1.92 -24.95
CA GLY A 132 6.28 1.62 -26.33
C GLY A 132 7.63 0.91 -26.52
N ARG A 133 8.29 0.48 -25.45
CA ARG A 133 9.57 -0.26 -25.50
C ARG A 133 9.34 -1.76 -25.34
N THR A 134 10.18 -2.55 -25.99
CA THR A 134 10.20 -4.03 -25.90
C THR A 134 11.54 -4.59 -25.42
N SER A 135 12.56 -3.73 -25.31
CA SER A 135 13.88 -4.02 -24.78
C SER A 135 14.42 -2.77 -24.09
N GLY A 136 15.50 -2.90 -23.31
CA GLY A 136 16.01 -1.78 -22.53
C GLY A 136 15.03 -1.36 -21.43
N LEU A 137 14.20 -2.29 -20.93
CA LEU A 137 13.10 -2.01 -20.00
C LEU A 137 13.64 -1.59 -18.62
N ALA A 138 13.03 -0.55 -18.05
CA ALA A 138 13.29 -0.11 -16.70
C ALA A 138 12.54 -0.94 -15.66
N ASP A 139 13.09 -0.96 -14.47
CA ASP A 139 12.53 -1.53 -13.24
C ASP A 139 12.81 -0.55 -12.08
N GLY A 140 12.47 -0.92 -10.84
CA GLY A 140 12.75 -0.05 -9.71
C GLY A 140 12.78 -0.72 -8.35
N VAL A 141 13.34 0.01 -7.40
CA VAL A 141 13.41 -0.35 -5.98
C VAL A 141 12.87 0.81 -5.18
N VAL A 142 12.05 0.50 -4.18
CA VAL A 142 11.56 1.47 -3.20
C VAL A 142 12.05 1.06 -1.82
N VAL A 143 12.81 1.95 -1.18
CA VAL A 143 13.32 1.77 0.18
C VAL A 143 12.32 2.40 1.15
N THR A 144 11.41 1.57 1.67
CA THR A 144 10.36 1.98 2.60
C THR A 144 9.72 0.79 3.32
N PRO A 145 9.43 0.90 4.63
CA PRO A 145 8.56 -0.03 5.34
C PRO A 145 7.09 0.46 5.37
N SER A 146 6.68 1.39 4.52
CA SER A 146 5.37 2.04 4.51
C SER A 146 5.09 2.71 5.86
N HIS A 147 3.95 2.46 6.50
CA HIS A 147 3.54 3.10 7.75
C HIS A 147 4.16 2.52 9.02
N ASN A 148 5.05 1.52 8.92
CA ASN A 148 5.65 0.87 10.09
C ASN A 148 6.27 1.91 11.07
N PRO A 149 6.49 1.53 12.34
CA PRO A 149 7.07 2.45 13.32
C PRO A 149 8.46 2.97 12.93
N PRO A 150 8.90 4.12 13.49
CA PRO A 150 10.17 4.77 13.13
C PRO A 150 11.44 3.90 13.25
N GLY A 151 11.40 2.82 14.03
CA GLY A 151 12.52 1.89 14.21
C GLY A 151 12.69 0.87 13.08
N ASP A 152 11.79 0.86 12.11
CA ASP A 152 11.78 -0.13 11.02
C ASP A 152 12.40 0.45 9.73
N GLY A 153 12.87 -0.45 8.87
CA GLY A 153 13.27 -0.20 7.49
C GLY A 153 12.59 -1.21 6.56
N GLY A 154 12.52 -0.87 5.28
CA GLY A 154 11.92 -1.75 4.27
C GLY A 154 12.57 -1.60 2.89
N PHE A 155 12.48 -2.65 2.09
CA PHE A 155 13.12 -2.73 0.77
C PHE A 155 12.29 -3.61 -0.16
N LYS A 156 11.68 -3.02 -1.21
CA LYS A 156 10.83 -3.71 -2.18
C LYS A 156 11.29 -3.48 -3.63
N TYR A 157 10.92 -4.39 -4.51
CA TYR A 157 11.26 -4.39 -5.93
C TYR A 157 10.00 -4.31 -6.80
N ASN A 158 10.04 -3.44 -7.80
CA ASN A 158 9.00 -3.27 -8.82
C ASN A 158 9.60 -3.67 -10.18
N PRO A 159 9.18 -4.80 -10.79
CA PRO A 159 9.64 -5.23 -12.11
C PRO A 159 9.17 -4.27 -13.22
N PRO A 160 9.49 -4.55 -14.51
CA PRO A 160 9.10 -3.67 -15.63
C PRO A 160 7.61 -3.36 -15.79
N SER A 161 6.72 -4.13 -15.15
CA SER A 161 5.30 -3.81 -15.08
C SER A 161 5.01 -2.57 -14.22
N GLY A 162 5.96 -2.07 -13.43
CA GLY A 162 5.85 -0.88 -12.58
C GLY A 162 5.15 -1.11 -11.23
N GLY A 163 4.53 -2.26 -11.02
CA GLY A 163 3.81 -2.62 -9.80
C GLY A 163 4.65 -3.48 -8.85
N PRO A 164 4.08 -3.95 -7.72
CA PRO A 164 4.79 -4.80 -6.78
C PRO A 164 5.14 -6.16 -7.42
N ALA A 165 6.35 -6.65 -7.15
CA ALA A 165 6.82 -7.94 -7.65
C ALA A 165 5.88 -9.11 -7.26
N GLY A 166 5.61 -9.98 -8.24
CA GLY A 166 4.89 -11.24 -8.03
C GLY A 166 5.71 -12.28 -7.26
N SER A 167 5.04 -13.34 -6.79
CA SER A 167 5.65 -14.35 -5.92
C SER A 167 6.87 -15.05 -6.53
N ASP A 168 6.92 -15.21 -7.86
CA ASP A 168 8.03 -15.84 -8.56
C ASP A 168 9.32 -15.03 -8.43
N ALA A 169 9.23 -13.70 -8.57
CA ALA A 169 10.34 -12.80 -8.38
C ALA A 169 10.74 -12.70 -6.91
N THR A 170 9.76 -12.49 -6.02
CA THR A 170 10.04 -12.26 -4.60
C THR A 170 10.62 -13.49 -3.93
N GLY A 171 10.10 -14.69 -4.25
CA GLY A 171 10.62 -15.96 -3.74
C GLY A 171 12.06 -16.22 -4.20
N TRP A 172 12.34 -16.02 -5.50
CA TRP A 172 13.70 -16.18 -6.02
C TRP A 172 14.68 -15.20 -5.35
N ILE A 173 14.32 -13.92 -5.25
CA ILE A 173 15.15 -12.89 -4.62
C ILE A 173 15.39 -13.21 -3.14
N GLN A 174 14.36 -13.65 -2.42
CA GLN A 174 14.46 -14.06 -1.03
C GLN A 174 15.47 -15.18 -0.83
N ASP A 175 15.31 -16.26 -1.59
CA ASP A 175 16.13 -17.46 -1.45
C ASP A 175 17.58 -17.14 -1.81
N ARG A 176 17.79 -16.41 -2.90
CA ARG A 176 19.13 -15.99 -3.33
C ARG A 176 19.80 -15.06 -2.31
N ALA A 177 19.09 -14.09 -1.75
CA ALA A 177 19.65 -13.20 -0.73
C ALA A 177 20.07 -13.99 0.53
N ASN A 178 19.26 -14.95 0.98
CA ASN A 178 19.60 -15.79 2.13
C ASN A 178 20.79 -16.73 1.85
N GLU A 179 20.93 -17.23 0.62
CA GLU A 179 22.12 -17.98 0.19
C GLU A 179 23.38 -17.11 0.28
N ILE A 180 23.31 -15.87 -0.23
CA ILE A 180 24.43 -14.92 -0.20
C ILE A 180 24.84 -14.60 1.25
N ILE A 181 23.88 -14.37 2.15
CA ILE A 181 24.14 -14.13 3.58
C ILE A 181 24.78 -15.38 4.22
N THR A 182 24.24 -16.58 3.97
CA THR A 182 24.82 -17.84 4.48
C THR A 182 26.24 -18.07 3.95
N GLY A 183 26.53 -17.64 2.71
CA GLY A 183 27.85 -17.68 2.10
C GLY A 183 28.84 -16.64 2.63
N GLY A 184 28.43 -15.77 3.56
CA GLY A 184 29.26 -14.70 4.12
C GLY A 184 29.48 -13.54 3.15
N LEU A 185 28.45 -13.19 2.36
CA LEU A 185 28.41 -12.06 1.41
C LEU A 185 29.49 -12.07 0.30
N LYS A 186 30.17 -13.21 0.08
CA LYS A 186 31.28 -13.33 -0.90
C LYS A 186 30.87 -13.00 -2.34
N ASP A 187 29.59 -13.21 -2.66
CA ASP A 187 29.04 -12.98 -3.99
C ASP A 187 28.65 -11.50 -4.21
N VAL A 188 28.57 -10.69 -3.15
CA VAL A 188 28.19 -9.28 -3.27
C VAL A 188 29.31 -8.50 -3.93
N ARG A 189 29.01 -7.92 -5.10
CA ARG A 189 29.85 -6.89 -5.70
C ARG A 189 29.50 -5.55 -5.09
N ARG A 190 30.50 -4.80 -4.64
CA ARG A 190 30.29 -3.50 -3.99
C ARG A 190 31.43 -2.54 -4.31
N VAL A 191 31.10 -1.28 -4.54
CA VAL A 191 32.06 -0.17 -4.64
C VAL A 191 31.73 0.88 -3.58
N PRO A 192 32.70 1.66 -3.08
CA PRO A 192 32.41 2.73 -2.13
C PRO A 192 31.40 3.74 -2.66
N TYR A 193 30.53 4.26 -1.79
CA TYR A 193 29.44 5.17 -2.15
C TYR A 193 29.88 6.37 -3.00
N THR A 194 31.03 6.97 -2.70
CA THR A 194 31.59 8.07 -3.50
C THR A 194 31.91 7.67 -4.93
N ARG A 195 32.33 6.42 -5.16
CA ARG A 195 32.52 5.87 -6.51
C ARG A 195 31.20 5.48 -7.15
N ALA A 196 30.25 4.96 -6.38
CA ALA A 196 28.93 4.62 -6.87
C ALA A 196 28.18 5.86 -7.39
N LEU A 197 28.22 6.97 -6.64
CA LEU A 197 27.66 8.26 -7.08
C LEU A 197 28.31 8.82 -8.35
N ALA A 198 29.63 8.61 -8.50
CA ALA A 198 30.40 9.09 -9.65
C ALA A 198 30.44 8.09 -10.82
N ALA A 199 29.83 6.91 -10.68
CA ALA A 199 29.82 5.90 -11.71
C ALA A 199 29.08 6.40 -12.95
N SER A 200 29.55 6.05 -14.15
CA SER A 200 28.86 6.42 -15.40
C SER A 200 27.48 5.78 -15.54
N THR A 201 27.20 4.76 -14.73
CA THR A 201 25.91 4.08 -14.63
C THR A 201 24.95 4.77 -13.65
N THR A 202 25.41 5.70 -12.82
CA THR A 202 24.55 6.43 -11.88
C THR A 202 24.12 7.76 -12.49
N GLY A 203 22.81 7.99 -12.57
CA GLY A 203 22.21 9.20 -13.10
C GLY A 203 21.16 9.80 -12.16
N ARG A 204 20.63 10.95 -12.57
CA ARG A 204 19.58 11.69 -11.85
C ARG A 204 18.27 11.64 -12.63
N TYR A 205 17.14 11.59 -11.93
CA TYR A 205 15.80 11.67 -12.50
C TYR A 205 14.90 12.55 -11.63
N ASP A 206 14.17 13.48 -12.26
CA ASP A 206 13.22 14.35 -11.58
C ASP A 206 11.89 13.63 -11.39
N PHE A 207 11.80 12.80 -10.34
CA PHE A 207 10.58 12.06 -10.02
C PHE A 207 9.43 13.00 -9.69
N LEU A 208 9.71 14.04 -8.91
CA LEU A 208 8.73 14.99 -8.42
C LEU A 208 8.13 15.81 -9.56
N GLY A 209 8.96 16.46 -10.37
CA GLY A 209 8.51 17.28 -11.47
C GLY A 209 7.78 16.47 -12.55
N THR A 210 8.29 15.27 -12.88
CA THR A 210 7.65 14.42 -13.90
C THR A 210 6.28 13.93 -13.45
N TYR A 211 6.15 13.43 -12.21
CA TYR A 211 4.87 12.98 -11.67
C TYR A 211 3.85 14.13 -11.58
N VAL A 212 4.25 15.27 -10.99
CA VAL A 212 3.34 16.40 -10.78
C VAL A 212 2.89 17.02 -12.11
N ALA A 213 3.77 17.11 -13.11
CA ALA A 213 3.41 17.64 -14.42
C ALA A 213 2.39 16.78 -15.18
N ASP A 214 2.37 15.47 -14.94
CA ASP A 214 1.50 14.54 -15.67
C ASP A 214 0.12 14.34 -14.99
N LEU A 215 -0.09 14.84 -13.76
CA LEU A 215 -1.38 14.71 -13.03
C LEU A 215 -2.63 15.15 -13.82
N PRO A 216 -2.62 16.21 -14.65
CA PRO A 216 -3.79 16.58 -15.47
C PRO A 216 -4.21 15.50 -16.48
N SER A 217 -3.36 14.53 -16.79
CA SER A 217 -3.69 13.39 -17.66
C SER A 217 -4.62 12.37 -16.98
N VAL A 218 -4.69 12.37 -15.65
CA VAL A 218 -5.46 11.41 -14.84
C VAL A 218 -6.58 12.06 -14.01
N LEU A 219 -6.43 13.33 -13.64
CA LEU A 219 -7.38 14.09 -12.82
C LEU A 219 -7.86 15.38 -13.50
N ASP A 220 -9.03 15.85 -13.10
CA ASP A 220 -9.56 17.16 -13.51
C ASP A 220 -9.16 18.27 -12.52
N LEU A 221 -7.86 18.60 -12.49
CA LEU A 221 -7.33 19.65 -11.62
C LEU A 221 -7.81 21.05 -12.01
N GLU A 222 -8.32 21.23 -13.23
CA GLU A 222 -8.95 22.47 -13.67
C GLU A 222 -10.24 22.70 -12.90
N ALA A 223 -11.11 21.68 -12.82
CA ALA A 223 -12.34 21.74 -12.03
C ALA A 223 -12.04 22.03 -10.55
N VAL A 224 -11.05 21.34 -9.96
CA VAL A 224 -10.63 21.56 -8.56
C VAL A 224 -10.23 23.02 -8.32
N ARG A 225 -9.38 23.56 -9.20
CA ARG A 225 -8.96 24.96 -9.14
C ARG A 225 -10.13 25.92 -9.35
N GLY A 226 -10.97 25.67 -10.36
CA GLY A 226 -12.09 26.53 -10.74
C GLY A 226 -13.16 26.62 -9.65
N ALA A 227 -13.41 25.51 -8.95
CA ALA A 227 -14.30 25.47 -7.78
C ALA A 227 -13.68 26.10 -6.53
N GLY A 228 -12.36 26.30 -6.49
CA GLY A 228 -11.65 26.82 -5.33
C GLY A 228 -11.76 25.91 -4.11
N VAL A 229 -11.67 24.58 -4.32
CA VAL A 229 -11.75 23.61 -3.23
C VAL A 229 -10.61 23.87 -2.24
N ARG A 230 -10.96 24.13 -0.97
CA ARG A 230 -9.98 24.29 0.12
C ARG A 230 -9.46 22.95 0.58
N ILE A 231 -8.19 22.67 0.31
CA ILE A 231 -7.54 21.38 0.56
C ILE A 231 -6.53 21.49 1.70
N GLY A 232 -6.60 20.58 2.67
CA GLY A 232 -5.59 20.42 3.72
C GLY A 232 -4.87 19.09 3.57
N ALA A 233 -3.64 19.08 3.06
CA ALA A 233 -2.85 17.85 2.93
C ALA A 233 -1.89 17.71 4.13
N ASP A 234 -2.02 16.61 4.88
CA ASP A 234 -1.05 16.19 5.89
C ASP A 234 -0.26 14.98 5.35
N PRO A 235 0.96 15.18 4.82
CA PRO A 235 1.77 14.08 4.30
C PRO A 235 2.29 13.15 5.40
N LEU A 236 1.93 13.40 6.67
CA LEU A 236 2.41 12.72 7.87
C LEU A 236 3.94 12.70 8.01
N GLY A 237 4.66 13.58 7.31
CA GLY A 237 6.13 13.60 7.22
C GLY A 237 6.73 12.52 6.32
N GLY A 238 5.93 11.91 5.45
CA GLY A 238 6.34 10.93 4.46
C GLY A 238 7.02 11.52 3.22
N ALA A 239 7.24 10.67 2.22
CA ALA A 239 7.89 11.01 0.95
C ALA A 239 7.08 12.00 0.09
N SER A 240 5.80 12.20 0.37
CA SER A 240 4.93 13.12 -0.39
C SER A 240 4.95 14.58 0.08
N VAL A 241 5.71 14.94 1.11
CA VAL A 241 5.76 16.33 1.63
C VAL A 241 6.07 17.34 0.52
N ALA A 242 7.16 17.13 -0.21
CA ALA A 242 7.56 18.03 -1.30
C ALA A 242 6.60 17.96 -2.51
N TYR A 243 5.99 16.79 -2.75
CA TYR A 243 5.03 16.59 -3.83
C TYR A 243 3.79 17.44 -3.62
N TRP A 244 3.21 17.44 -2.43
CA TRP A 244 2.04 18.26 -2.11
C TRP A 244 2.32 19.76 -2.25
N GLY A 245 3.50 20.21 -1.83
CA GLY A 245 3.95 21.59 -2.05
C GLY A 245 4.01 21.95 -3.54
N ARG A 246 4.65 21.10 -4.37
CA ARG A 246 4.74 21.34 -5.82
C ARG A 246 3.38 21.26 -6.50
N ILE A 247 2.49 20.36 -6.09
CA ILE A 247 1.13 20.24 -6.62
C ILE A 247 0.35 21.53 -6.39
N ALA A 248 0.40 22.09 -5.18
CA ALA A 248 -0.25 23.36 -4.85
C ALA A 248 0.24 24.49 -5.76
N GLU A 249 1.56 24.64 -5.89
CA GLU A 249 2.19 25.71 -6.68
C GLU A 249 1.94 25.56 -8.18
N GLN A 250 2.24 24.40 -8.75
CA GLN A 250 2.23 24.17 -10.20
C GLN A 250 0.80 24.17 -10.76
N HIS A 251 -0.15 23.58 -10.04
CA HIS A 251 -1.55 23.51 -10.47
C HIS A 251 -2.41 24.64 -9.91
N ARG A 252 -1.84 25.50 -9.05
CA ARG A 252 -2.48 26.68 -8.44
C ARG A 252 -3.74 26.31 -7.65
N LEU A 253 -3.66 25.24 -6.86
CA LEU A 253 -4.76 24.78 -6.02
C LEU A 253 -4.77 25.55 -4.69
N ASP A 254 -5.95 25.77 -4.11
CA ASP A 254 -6.08 26.26 -2.73
C ASP A 254 -5.77 25.12 -1.75
N LEU A 255 -4.48 24.74 -1.73
CA LEU A 255 -3.96 23.60 -0.99
C LEU A 255 -2.93 24.06 0.02
N THR A 256 -3.15 23.67 1.28
CA THR A 256 -2.21 23.88 2.37
C THR A 256 -1.57 22.55 2.77
N VAL A 257 -0.24 22.49 2.78
CA VAL A 257 0.50 21.41 3.45
C VAL A 257 0.44 21.67 4.96
N VAL A 258 -0.42 20.94 5.66
CA VAL A 258 -0.75 21.16 7.09
C VAL A 258 0.47 20.92 7.98
N ASN A 259 1.27 19.90 7.64
CA ASN A 259 2.53 19.60 8.30
C ASN A 259 3.65 19.46 7.25
N PRO A 260 4.48 20.50 7.05
CA PRO A 260 5.55 20.48 6.05
C PRO A 260 6.87 19.88 6.57
N LEU A 261 6.86 19.22 7.74
CA LEU A 261 8.07 18.71 8.38
C LEU A 261 8.37 17.27 7.99
N THR A 262 9.65 16.97 7.77
CA THR A 262 10.21 15.61 7.77
C THR A 262 11.17 15.47 8.95
N ASP A 263 10.97 14.46 9.78
CA ASP A 263 11.82 14.15 10.94
C ASP A 263 11.85 12.64 11.13
N PRO A 264 13.03 11.97 11.10
CA PRO A 264 13.13 10.51 11.23
C PRO A 264 12.70 9.96 12.60
N THR A 265 12.45 10.82 13.60
CA THR A 265 11.83 10.46 14.87
C THR A 265 10.30 10.52 14.84
N TRP A 266 9.72 11.19 13.84
CA TRP A 266 8.28 11.38 13.65
C TRP A 266 7.58 12.02 14.87
N ARG A 267 8.30 12.86 15.62
CA ARG A 267 7.83 13.47 16.89
C ARG A 267 6.56 14.33 16.79
N PHE A 268 6.19 14.75 15.59
CA PHE A 268 4.97 15.52 15.34
C PHE A 268 3.71 14.64 15.28
N MET A 269 3.86 13.32 15.14
CA MET A 269 2.75 12.38 15.05
C MET A 269 1.98 12.27 16.35
N THR A 270 0.69 11.95 16.24
CA THR A 270 -0.10 11.39 17.34
C THR A 270 0.08 9.87 17.39
N LEU A 271 0.02 9.30 18.60
CA LEU A 271 0.16 7.87 18.80
C LEU A 271 -1.06 7.13 18.25
N ASP A 272 -0.82 5.97 17.64
CA ASP A 272 -1.87 5.12 17.11
C ASP A 272 -2.60 4.35 18.22
N TRP A 273 -3.59 3.53 17.84
CA TRP A 273 -4.46 2.77 18.74
C TRP A 273 -3.71 1.90 19.75
N ASP A 274 -2.51 1.41 19.42
CA ASP A 274 -1.64 0.58 20.28
C ASP A 274 -0.59 1.40 21.05
N GLY A 275 -0.62 2.73 20.94
CA GLY A 275 0.31 3.63 21.61
C GLY A 275 1.66 3.79 20.92
N LYS A 276 1.82 3.24 19.71
CA LYS A 276 3.05 3.40 18.91
C LYS A 276 2.92 4.59 17.97
N ILE A 277 4.06 5.14 17.55
CA ILE A 277 4.10 6.04 16.40
C ILE A 277 3.96 5.17 15.14
N ARG A 278 2.91 5.41 14.36
CA ARG A 278 2.62 4.73 13.08
C ARG A 278 2.02 5.74 12.13
N MET A 279 2.55 5.84 10.92
CA MET A 279 2.11 6.82 9.91
C MET A 279 0.94 6.27 9.10
N ASP A 280 -0.08 5.76 9.80
CA ASP A 280 -1.23 5.16 9.16
C ASP A 280 -2.29 6.22 8.84
N CYS A 281 -2.36 6.65 7.59
CA CYS A 281 -3.32 7.63 7.12
C CYS A 281 -4.79 7.17 7.21
N SER A 282 -5.04 5.89 7.49
CA SER A 282 -6.38 5.34 7.72
C SER A 282 -6.76 5.20 9.20
N SER A 283 -5.84 5.48 10.13
CA SER A 283 -6.12 5.42 11.56
C SER A 283 -6.68 6.75 12.08
N PRO A 284 -7.84 6.75 12.78
CA PRO A 284 -8.36 7.96 13.41
C PRO A 284 -7.47 8.47 14.55
N HIS A 285 -6.58 7.62 15.09
CA HIS A 285 -5.67 8.00 16.16
C HIS A 285 -4.39 8.64 15.61
N ALA A 286 -3.80 8.08 14.55
CA ALA A 286 -2.63 8.67 13.87
C ALA A 286 -2.99 9.97 13.13
N MET A 287 -4.23 10.08 12.64
CA MET A 287 -4.75 11.26 11.94
C MET A 287 -5.40 12.29 12.86
N ALA A 288 -5.33 12.13 14.19
CA ALA A 288 -6.10 12.92 15.16
C ALA A 288 -5.86 14.43 15.01
N SER A 289 -4.60 14.85 14.76
CA SER A 289 -4.24 16.26 14.54
C SER A 289 -4.92 16.87 13.31
N LEU A 290 -5.03 16.12 12.21
CA LEU A 290 -5.71 16.57 11.00
C LEU A 290 -7.24 16.59 11.20
N ILE A 291 -7.78 15.53 11.82
CA ILE A 291 -9.23 15.40 12.09
C ILE A 291 -9.72 16.56 12.98
N ALA A 292 -8.92 16.99 13.96
CA ALA A 292 -9.23 18.13 14.83
C ALA A 292 -9.31 19.47 14.06
N GLN A 293 -8.74 19.54 12.86
CA GLN A 293 -8.71 20.74 12.01
C GLN A 293 -9.62 20.62 10.78
N ARG A 294 -10.44 19.57 10.68
CA ARG A 294 -11.22 19.25 9.47
C ARG A 294 -12.10 20.39 8.99
N ASP A 295 -12.67 21.19 9.90
CA ASP A 295 -13.60 22.29 9.55
C ASP A 295 -12.92 23.46 8.83
N ARG A 296 -11.57 23.49 8.77
CA ARG A 296 -10.81 24.49 8.02
C ARG A 296 -10.81 24.23 6.51
N TYR A 297 -11.12 23.01 6.09
CA TYR A 297 -10.99 22.53 4.72
C TYR A 297 -12.32 21.96 4.22
N GLN A 298 -12.50 21.86 2.91
CA GLN A 298 -13.58 21.06 2.34
C GLN A 298 -13.16 19.60 2.21
N ILE A 299 -11.91 19.38 1.85
CA ILE A 299 -11.26 18.07 1.81
C ILE A 299 -9.93 18.18 2.55
N ALA A 300 -9.71 17.33 3.54
CA ALA A 300 -8.42 17.12 4.13
C ALA A 300 -7.94 15.70 3.81
N THR A 301 -6.63 15.52 3.64
CA THR A 301 -6.07 14.23 3.23
C THR A 301 -4.81 13.88 3.99
N GLY A 302 -4.59 12.59 4.20
CA GLY A 302 -3.35 12.03 4.72
C GLY A 302 -2.74 11.01 3.79
N ASN A 303 -1.42 10.90 3.78
CA ASN A 303 -0.69 9.79 3.16
C ASN A 303 0.23 9.15 4.18
N ASP A 304 0.50 7.87 4.02
CA ASP A 304 1.56 7.20 4.76
C ASP A 304 2.95 7.49 4.20
N ALA A 305 3.99 6.92 4.81
CA ALA A 305 5.38 7.32 4.57
C ALA A 305 5.81 7.17 3.10
N ASP A 306 5.30 6.17 2.37
CA ASP A 306 5.58 5.97 0.95
C ASP A 306 4.46 6.44 0.02
N ALA A 307 3.41 7.03 0.57
CA ALA A 307 2.27 7.62 -0.10
C ALA A 307 1.60 6.73 -1.15
N ASP A 308 1.59 5.42 -0.91
CA ASP A 308 0.82 4.45 -1.68
C ASP A 308 -0.60 4.30 -1.10
N ARG A 309 -0.85 4.81 0.12
CA ARG A 309 -2.18 4.85 0.76
C ARG A 309 -2.69 6.25 1.01
N HIS A 310 -4.00 6.34 1.22
CA HIS A 310 -4.73 7.61 1.38
C HIS A 310 -5.66 7.59 2.60
N GLY A 311 -5.77 8.73 3.27
CA GLY A 311 -6.81 9.05 4.23
C GLY A 311 -7.62 10.23 3.71
N ILE A 312 -8.94 10.15 3.75
CA ILE A 312 -9.84 11.23 3.33
C ILE A 312 -10.63 11.72 4.53
N VAL A 313 -10.55 13.02 4.80
CA VAL A 313 -11.24 13.67 5.92
C VAL A 313 -12.16 14.73 5.35
N THR A 314 -13.45 14.66 5.68
CA THR A 314 -14.44 15.70 5.34
C THR A 314 -15.00 16.33 6.61
N PRO A 315 -15.44 17.60 6.60
CA PRO A 315 -16.06 18.22 7.77
C PRO A 315 -17.27 17.45 8.32
N ASP A 316 -18.08 16.92 7.41
CA ASP A 316 -19.34 16.24 7.69
C ASP A 316 -19.18 14.77 8.12
N GLY A 317 -18.14 14.07 7.62
CA GLY A 317 -17.91 12.64 7.89
C GLY A 317 -16.72 12.34 8.80
N GLY A 318 -15.86 13.31 9.09
CA GLY A 318 -14.56 13.04 9.72
C GLY A 318 -13.66 12.22 8.80
N LEU A 319 -12.81 11.35 9.36
CA LEU A 319 -12.01 10.41 8.58
C LEU A 319 -12.92 9.32 8.00
N MET A 320 -12.99 9.24 6.67
CA MET A 320 -13.75 8.21 5.98
C MET A 320 -13.14 6.83 6.19
N ASN A 321 -14.00 5.83 6.38
CA ASN A 321 -13.57 4.43 6.28
C ASN A 321 -13.06 4.16 4.85
N PRO A 322 -11.91 3.49 4.68
CA PRO A 322 -11.36 3.21 3.35
C PRO A 322 -12.34 2.53 2.39
N ASN A 323 -13.09 1.51 2.86
CA ASN A 323 -14.09 0.83 2.02
C ASN A 323 -15.16 1.79 1.49
N HIS A 324 -15.55 2.78 2.30
CA HIS A 324 -16.58 3.75 1.92
C HIS A 324 -16.07 4.63 0.79
N TYR A 325 -14.83 5.11 0.92
CA TYR A 325 -14.22 5.94 -0.10
C TYR A 325 -13.93 5.17 -1.40
N LEU A 326 -13.52 3.89 -1.33
CA LEU A 326 -13.37 3.05 -2.52
C LEU A 326 -14.68 2.93 -3.31
N ALA A 327 -15.81 2.67 -2.63
CA ALA A 327 -17.12 2.59 -3.28
C ALA A 327 -17.51 3.90 -3.98
N VAL A 328 -17.27 5.04 -3.32
CA VAL A 328 -17.51 6.38 -3.89
C VAL A 328 -16.59 6.67 -5.07
N ALA A 329 -15.30 6.35 -4.96
CA ALA A 329 -14.33 6.54 -6.03
C ALA A 329 -14.73 5.74 -7.28
N ILE A 330 -15.16 4.49 -7.10
CA ILE A 330 -15.64 3.65 -8.21
C ILE A 330 -16.90 4.25 -8.84
N ASP A 331 -17.92 4.57 -8.04
CA ASP A 331 -19.17 5.17 -8.52
C ASP A 331 -18.91 6.44 -9.35
N TYR A 332 -18.09 7.35 -8.81
CA TYR A 332 -17.72 8.58 -9.47
C TYR A 332 -16.91 8.35 -10.77
N LEU A 333 -15.82 7.58 -10.70
CA LEU A 333 -14.91 7.41 -11.84
C LEU A 333 -15.63 6.80 -13.04
N TYR A 334 -16.42 5.74 -12.84
CA TYR A 334 -17.13 5.07 -13.93
C TYR A 334 -18.25 5.91 -14.55
N ALA A 335 -18.78 6.89 -13.82
CA ALA A 335 -19.73 7.88 -14.33
C ALA A 335 -19.05 9.06 -15.05
N HIS A 336 -17.77 9.36 -14.76
CA HIS A 336 -17.07 10.58 -15.21
C HIS A 336 -15.81 10.31 -16.05
N ARG A 337 -15.64 9.08 -16.57
CA ARG A 337 -14.51 8.69 -17.43
C ARG A 337 -15.01 8.12 -18.76
N GLU A 338 -15.53 9.00 -19.61
CA GLU A 338 -16.17 8.64 -20.89
C GLU A 338 -15.22 7.92 -21.89
N ASN A 339 -13.92 8.16 -21.80
CA ASN A 339 -12.92 7.58 -22.71
C ASN A 339 -12.32 6.27 -22.19
N TRP A 340 -12.78 5.76 -21.05
CA TRP A 340 -12.33 4.43 -20.59
C TRP A 340 -12.86 3.32 -21.51
N PRO A 341 -12.10 2.22 -21.66
CA PRO A 341 -12.58 1.06 -22.39
C PRO A 341 -13.96 0.62 -21.87
N SER A 342 -14.89 0.32 -22.76
CA SER A 342 -16.25 -0.09 -22.37
C SER A 342 -16.26 -1.38 -21.54
N GLY A 343 -15.27 -2.25 -21.74
CA GLY A 343 -15.05 -3.48 -20.98
C GLY A 343 -14.19 -3.32 -19.72
N ALA A 344 -13.77 -2.11 -19.34
CA ALA A 344 -12.93 -1.93 -18.15
C ALA A 344 -13.71 -2.35 -16.88
N GLY A 345 -13.27 -3.42 -16.23
CA GLY A 345 -13.84 -3.97 -15.00
C GLY A 345 -13.31 -3.31 -13.74
N VAL A 346 -13.95 -3.61 -12.60
CA VAL A 346 -13.63 -3.12 -11.26
C VAL A 346 -12.85 -4.18 -10.50
N GLY A 347 -11.58 -3.91 -10.20
CA GLY A 347 -10.74 -4.78 -9.38
C GLY A 347 -10.95 -4.53 -7.89
N LYS A 348 -11.21 -5.60 -7.13
CA LYS A 348 -11.50 -5.55 -5.69
C LYS A 348 -10.86 -6.72 -4.95
N THR A 349 -10.25 -6.50 -3.79
CA THR A 349 -9.85 -7.62 -2.91
C THR A 349 -11.07 -8.25 -2.24
N LEU A 350 -11.07 -9.57 -2.06
CA LEU A 350 -12.24 -10.30 -1.51
C LEU A 350 -12.70 -9.86 -0.10
N VAL A 351 -11.84 -9.16 0.65
CA VAL A 351 -12.11 -8.67 2.00
C VAL A 351 -12.52 -7.19 2.01
N SER A 352 -12.60 -6.56 0.84
CA SER A 352 -13.23 -5.25 0.68
C SER A 352 -14.75 -5.36 0.73
N SER A 353 -15.40 -4.24 1.03
CA SER A 353 -16.85 -4.15 1.28
C SER A 353 -17.71 -4.68 0.13
N GLY A 354 -18.80 -5.35 0.50
CA GLY A 354 -19.94 -5.73 -0.32
C GLY A 354 -20.62 -4.56 -1.04
N MET A 355 -20.39 -3.33 -0.56
CA MET A 355 -20.90 -2.12 -1.21
C MET A 355 -20.32 -1.96 -2.62
N ILE A 356 -19.06 -2.36 -2.81
CA ILE A 356 -18.38 -2.29 -4.12
C ILE A 356 -19.09 -3.22 -5.13
N ASP A 357 -19.55 -4.39 -4.70
CA ASP A 357 -20.29 -5.33 -5.55
C ASP A 357 -21.62 -4.71 -6.01
N ARG A 358 -22.34 -4.05 -5.09
CA ARG A 358 -23.61 -3.37 -5.38
C ARG A 358 -23.41 -2.19 -6.34
N VAL A 359 -22.36 -1.40 -6.14
CA VAL A 359 -21.98 -0.30 -7.04
C VAL A 359 -21.58 -0.81 -8.42
N ALA A 360 -20.71 -1.82 -8.52
CA ALA A 360 -20.29 -2.38 -9.80
C ALA A 360 -21.46 -2.96 -10.60
N ALA A 361 -22.39 -3.64 -9.92
CA ALA A 361 -23.60 -4.17 -10.53
C ALA A 361 -24.53 -3.07 -11.05
N ASP A 362 -24.74 -1.98 -10.30
CA ASP A 362 -25.56 -0.82 -10.70
C ASP A 362 -24.97 -0.10 -11.92
N LEU A 363 -23.64 0.02 -11.97
CA LEU A 363 -22.91 0.58 -13.11
C LEU A 363 -22.87 -0.36 -14.34
N GLY A 364 -23.31 -1.62 -14.19
CA GLY A 364 -23.22 -2.64 -15.23
C GLY A 364 -21.78 -3.02 -15.61
N ARG A 365 -20.85 -2.98 -14.63
CA ARG A 365 -19.43 -3.29 -14.84
C ARG A 365 -19.08 -4.66 -14.27
N GLU A 366 -18.14 -5.34 -14.93
CA GLU A 366 -17.59 -6.60 -14.44
C GLU A 366 -16.81 -6.36 -13.15
N LEU A 367 -17.08 -7.15 -12.11
CA LEU A 367 -16.33 -7.12 -10.87
C LEU A 367 -15.31 -8.26 -10.86
N VAL A 368 -14.03 -7.92 -10.76
CA VAL A 368 -12.92 -8.88 -10.68
C VAL A 368 -12.47 -8.97 -9.23
N GLU A 369 -13.07 -9.91 -8.48
CA GLU A 369 -12.70 -10.18 -7.09
C GLU A 369 -11.45 -11.08 -7.00
N VAL A 370 -10.40 -10.59 -6.34
CA VAL A 370 -9.07 -11.25 -6.25
C VAL A 370 -8.62 -11.48 -4.79
N PRO A 371 -7.59 -12.30 -4.54
CA PRO A 371 -6.99 -12.44 -3.21
C PRO A 371 -6.45 -11.11 -2.66
N VAL A 372 -6.16 -11.04 -1.36
CA VAL A 372 -5.46 -9.87 -0.79
C VAL A 372 -4.09 -9.70 -1.44
N GLY A 373 -3.75 -8.46 -1.79
CA GLY A 373 -2.49 -8.07 -2.41
C GLY A 373 -2.68 -7.35 -3.74
N PHE A 374 -2.21 -6.10 -3.81
CA PHE A 374 -2.34 -5.25 -5.00
C PHE A 374 -1.74 -5.83 -6.29
N LYS A 375 -0.79 -6.78 -6.19
CA LYS A 375 -0.16 -7.44 -7.35
C LYS A 375 -1.17 -8.02 -8.36
N TRP A 376 -2.37 -8.38 -7.91
CA TRP A 376 -3.41 -8.97 -8.75
C TRP A 376 -4.07 -7.98 -9.70
N PHE A 377 -3.89 -6.67 -9.49
CA PHE A 377 -4.44 -5.62 -10.36
C PHE A 377 -3.42 -5.13 -11.39
N VAL A 378 -2.15 -5.51 -11.29
CA VAL A 378 -1.05 -4.99 -12.11
C VAL A 378 -1.32 -5.19 -13.60
N ASP A 379 -1.66 -6.42 -14.01
CA ASP A 379 -1.88 -6.74 -15.42
C ASP A 379 -3.10 -6.00 -15.97
N GLY A 380 -4.21 -6.01 -15.21
CA GLY A 380 -5.45 -5.36 -15.64
C GLY A 380 -5.38 -3.83 -15.70
N LEU A 381 -4.63 -3.19 -14.79
CA LEU A 381 -4.33 -1.76 -14.87
C LEU A 381 -3.38 -1.47 -16.04
N SER A 382 -2.43 -2.37 -16.33
CA SER A 382 -1.44 -2.19 -17.41
C SER A 382 -2.08 -2.22 -18.80
N ASP A 383 -3.01 -3.15 -19.04
CA ASP A 383 -3.67 -3.32 -20.34
C ASP A 383 -5.01 -2.56 -20.47
N GLY A 384 -5.49 -1.97 -19.38
CA GLY A 384 -6.73 -1.19 -19.33
C GLY A 384 -8.01 -2.03 -19.21
N SER A 385 -7.89 -3.36 -18.99
CA SER A 385 -9.03 -4.23 -18.68
C SER A 385 -9.60 -3.97 -17.29
N LEU A 386 -8.83 -3.37 -16.37
CA LEU A 386 -9.33 -2.83 -15.12
C LEU A 386 -9.22 -1.30 -15.11
N GLY A 387 -10.35 -0.62 -14.91
CA GLY A 387 -10.38 0.84 -14.75
C GLY A 387 -9.87 1.28 -13.37
N PHE A 388 -10.09 0.43 -12.37
CA PHE A 388 -9.81 0.67 -10.98
C PHE A 388 -9.37 -0.63 -10.30
N GLY A 389 -8.41 -0.55 -9.38
CA GLY A 389 -8.05 -1.64 -8.46
C GLY A 389 -7.85 -1.10 -7.06
N GLY A 390 -8.47 -1.71 -6.05
CA GLY A 390 -8.41 -1.22 -4.66
C GLY A 390 -8.40 -2.31 -3.58
N GLU A 391 -7.76 -1.98 -2.46
CA GLU A 391 -7.70 -2.76 -1.23
C GLU A 391 -8.33 -1.98 -0.07
N GLU A 392 -9.07 -2.68 0.79
CA GLU A 392 -9.72 -2.15 2.00
C GLU A 392 -8.75 -1.51 3.01
N SER A 393 -7.45 -1.75 2.82
CA SER A 393 -6.36 -1.17 3.60
C SER A 393 -6.01 0.27 3.19
N ALA A 394 -6.88 0.95 2.42
CA ALA A 394 -6.74 2.33 1.96
C ALA A 394 -5.71 2.56 0.84
N GLY A 395 -5.55 1.57 -0.04
CA GLY A 395 -4.64 1.63 -1.19
C GLY A 395 -5.37 1.30 -2.48
N ALA A 396 -5.22 2.13 -3.51
CA ALA A 396 -5.82 1.91 -4.82
C ALA A 396 -5.04 2.61 -5.93
N SER A 397 -5.36 2.29 -7.19
CA SER A 397 -4.97 3.07 -8.37
C SER A 397 -6.07 2.95 -9.45
N PHE A 398 -6.04 3.87 -10.41
CA PHE A 398 -6.97 3.89 -11.54
C PHE A 398 -6.31 4.44 -12.81
N LEU A 399 -6.93 4.17 -13.96
CA LEU A 399 -6.42 4.56 -15.27
C LEU A 399 -6.42 6.08 -15.47
N ARG A 400 -5.57 6.55 -16.39
CA ARG A 400 -5.64 7.91 -16.94
C ARG A 400 -7.01 8.21 -17.54
N ARG A 401 -7.30 9.48 -17.79
CA ARG A 401 -8.55 9.92 -18.42
C ARG A 401 -8.76 9.31 -19.81
N ASP A 402 -7.68 8.97 -20.51
CA ASP A 402 -7.70 8.33 -21.84
C ASP A 402 -7.77 6.79 -21.78
N GLY A 403 -7.88 6.20 -20.58
CA GLY A 403 -7.91 4.75 -20.40
C GLY A 403 -6.55 4.06 -20.42
N SER A 404 -5.44 4.81 -20.47
CA SER A 404 -4.09 4.23 -20.36
C SER A 404 -3.60 4.13 -18.91
N VAL A 405 -2.61 3.26 -18.66
CA VAL A 405 -2.09 2.97 -17.32
C VAL A 405 -1.37 4.16 -16.65
N TRP A 406 -1.84 4.66 -15.51
CA TRP A 406 -1.15 5.70 -14.73
C TRP A 406 -0.01 5.11 -13.88
N THR A 407 -0.38 4.33 -12.87
CA THR A 407 0.51 3.52 -12.02
C THR A 407 -0.05 2.11 -11.93
N THR A 408 0.84 1.15 -11.63
CA THR A 408 0.51 -0.26 -11.36
C THR A 408 0.91 -0.68 -9.96
N ASP A 409 1.45 0.26 -9.18
CA ASP A 409 1.44 0.22 -7.72
C ASP A 409 0.36 1.19 -7.20
N LYS A 410 0.02 1.09 -5.91
CA LYS A 410 -0.98 1.96 -5.29
C LYS A 410 -0.51 3.41 -5.29
N ASP A 411 -1.44 4.34 -5.42
CA ASP A 411 -1.17 5.76 -5.47
C ASP A 411 -2.09 6.55 -4.53
N GLY A 412 -1.54 6.88 -3.35
CA GLY A 412 -2.26 7.64 -2.32
C GLY A 412 -2.47 9.10 -2.69
N ILE A 413 -1.57 9.71 -3.46
CA ILE A 413 -1.69 11.11 -3.90
C ILE A 413 -2.82 11.23 -4.92
N LEU A 414 -2.88 10.29 -5.86
CA LEU A 414 -3.92 10.20 -6.87
C LEU A 414 -5.31 10.10 -6.23
N LEU A 415 -5.49 9.16 -5.29
CA LEU A 415 -6.78 8.95 -4.61
C LEU A 415 -7.14 10.14 -3.71
N ALA A 416 -6.17 10.81 -3.10
CA ALA A 416 -6.40 12.02 -2.32
C ALA A 416 -6.90 13.19 -3.18
N LEU A 417 -6.30 13.41 -4.35
CA LEU A 417 -6.74 14.44 -5.29
C LEU A 417 -8.10 14.12 -5.93
N LEU A 418 -8.41 12.84 -6.14
CA LEU A 418 -9.74 12.42 -6.62
C LEU A 418 -10.87 12.89 -5.68
N ALA A 419 -10.65 12.88 -4.36
CA ALA A 419 -11.65 13.37 -3.40
C ALA A 419 -11.97 14.87 -3.62
N SER A 420 -10.94 15.63 -3.99
CA SER A 420 -11.08 17.04 -4.33
C SER A 420 -11.76 17.23 -5.69
N GLU A 421 -11.49 16.36 -6.67
CA GLU A 421 -12.20 16.34 -7.96
C GLU A 421 -13.70 16.06 -7.76
N ILE A 422 -14.05 15.04 -6.96
CA ILE A 422 -15.44 14.69 -6.61
C ILE A 422 -16.14 15.92 -6.01
N GLN A 423 -15.53 16.55 -5.00
CA GLN A 423 -16.08 17.76 -4.36
C GLN A 423 -16.24 18.93 -5.34
N ALA A 424 -15.31 19.10 -6.28
CA ALA A 424 -15.34 20.18 -7.26
C ALA A 424 -16.42 19.99 -8.32
N VAL A 425 -16.53 18.77 -8.87
CA VAL A 425 -17.41 18.44 -9.99
C VAL A 425 -18.86 18.27 -9.54
N THR A 426 -19.08 17.65 -8.39
CA THR A 426 -20.42 17.32 -7.91
C THR A 426 -20.99 18.35 -6.93
N GLY A 427 -20.12 19.15 -6.30
CA GLY A 427 -20.51 20.05 -5.21
C GLY A 427 -20.74 19.35 -3.86
N GLU A 428 -20.61 18.03 -3.81
CA GLU A 428 -20.84 17.20 -2.61
C GLU A 428 -19.57 16.49 -2.17
N SER A 429 -19.38 16.36 -0.85
CA SER A 429 -18.22 15.67 -0.29
C SER A 429 -18.31 14.16 -0.55
N PRO A 430 -17.19 13.44 -0.61
CA PRO A 430 -17.22 11.98 -0.74
C PRO A 430 -18.02 11.28 0.38
N SER A 431 -18.08 11.85 1.59
CA SER A 431 -18.92 11.33 2.68
C SER A 431 -20.42 11.45 2.39
N GLN A 432 -20.85 12.53 1.72
CA GLN A 432 -22.23 12.71 1.26
C GLN A 432 -22.59 11.72 0.15
N HIS A 433 -21.67 11.50 -0.80
CA HIS A 433 -21.82 10.45 -1.82
C HIS A 433 -21.99 9.07 -1.19
N TYR A 434 -21.19 8.74 -0.17
CA TYR A 434 -21.34 7.45 0.52
C TYR A 434 -22.70 7.34 1.23
N ALA A 435 -23.20 8.42 1.85
CA ALA A 435 -24.53 8.42 2.44
C ALA A 435 -25.65 8.20 1.40
N ALA A 436 -25.48 8.69 0.16
CA ALA A 436 -26.39 8.39 -0.94
C ALA A 436 -26.33 6.91 -1.36
N LEU A 437 -25.12 6.32 -1.40
CA LEU A 437 -24.95 4.89 -1.67
C LEU A 437 -25.62 4.01 -0.61
N THR A 438 -25.45 4.33 0.68
CA THR A 438 -26.10 3.57 1.76
C THR A 438 -27.62 3.76 1.78
N ALA A 439 -28.14 4.92 1.38
CA ALA A 439 -29.58 5.11 1.21
C ALA A 439 -30.17 4.24 0.09
N ARG A 440 -29.42 4.00 -0.99
CA ARG A 440 -29.84 3.17 -2.14
C ARG A 440 -29.67 1.68 -1.87
N PHE A 441 -28.53 1.31 -1.29
CA PHE A 441 -28.07 -0.06 -1.19
C PHE A 441 -28.07 -0.62 0.23
N GLY A 442 -28.45 0.15 1.25
CA GLY A 442 -28.35 -0.26 2.64
C GLY A 442 -26.97 -0.03 3.24
N GLU A 443 -26.92 0.19 4.55
CA GLU A 443 -25.69 0.50 5.28
C GLU A 443 -25.02 -0.77 5.82
N PRO A 444 -23.79 -1.11 5.38
CA PRO A 444 -23.06 -2.24 5.92
C PRO A 444 -22.38 -1.88 7.24
N ALA A 445 -22.38 -2.81 8.18
CA ALA A 445 -21.47 -2.81 9.32
C ALA A 445 -20.28 -3.72 8.99
N TYR A 446 -19.05 -3.20 9.12
CA TYR A 446 -17.81 -3.92 8.82
C TYR A 446 -16.90 -3.96 10.04
N ALA A 447 -16.25 -5.10 10.31
CA ALA A 447 -15.24 -5.19 11.34
C ALA A 447 -14.16 -6.25 11.04
N ARG A 448 -12.95 -5.98 11.52
CA ARG A 448 -11.81 -6.90 11.49
C ARG A 448 -11.43 -7.33 12.90
N ILE A 449 -11.12 -8.60 13.07
CA ILE A 449 -10.60 -9.18 14.29
C ILE A 449 -9.24 -9.78 13.99
N ASP A 450 -8.24 -9.39 14.77
CA ASP A 450 -6.91 -9.98 14.75
C ASP A 450 -6.77 -10.87 15.99
N ALA A 451 -6.31 -12.10 15.83
CA ALA A 451 -6.15 -13.07 16.93
C ALA A 451 -4.82 -13.83 16.79
N PRO A 452 -4.11 -14.12 17.91
CA PRO A 452 -2.84 -14.84 17.86
C PRO A 452 -2.96 -16.18 17.13
N ALA A 453 -1.97 -16.48 16.29
CA ALA A 453 -1.78 -17.81 15.72
C ALA A 453 -0.31 -18.11 15.55
N ASP A 454 0.13 -19.25 16.04
CA ASP A 454 1.48 -19.74 15.81
C ASP A 454 1.68 -20.21 14.35
N ARG A 455 2.91 -20.60 14.02
CA ARG A 455 3.27 -21.02 12.67
C ARG A 455 2.49 -22.25 12.19
N GLU A 456 2.17 -23.18 13.06
CA GLU A 456 1.44 -24.41 12.73
C GLU A 456 -0.03 -24.08 12.46
N GLN A 457 -0.66 -23.31 13.35
CA GLN A 457 -2.01 -22.79 13.19
C GLN A 457 -2.15 -21.97 11.89
N LYS A 458 -1.19 -21.10 11.58
CA LYS A 458 -1.19 -20.34 10.32
C LYS A 458 -1.12 -21.25 9.08
N ALA A 459 -0.38 -22.35 9.15
CA ALA A 459 -0.28 -23.31 8.06
C ALA A 459 -1.60 -24.10 7.86
N VAL A 460 -2.30 -24.42 8.94
CA VAL A 460 -3.65 -25.02 8.89
C VAL A 460 -4.64 -24.05 8.25
N LEU A 461 -4.69 -22.80 8.72
CA LEU A 461 -5.60 -21.78 8.18
C LEU A 461 -5.37 -21.49 6.69
N ALA A 462 -4.12 -21.52 6.23
CA ALA A 462 -3.77 -21.34 4.83
C ALA A 462 -4.30 -22.47 3.91
N ARG A 463 -4.67 -23.62 4.48
CA ARG A 463 -5.05 -24.86 3.77
C ARG A 463 -6.49 -25.29 4.03
N LEU A 464 -7.31 -24.42 4.63
CA LEU A 464 -8.73 -24.72 4.87
C LEU A 464 -9.42 -25.10 3.56
N SER A 465 -10.22 -26.15 3.61
CA SER A 465 -11.05 -26.60 2.50
C SER A 465 -12.53 -26.32 2.77
N PRO A 466 -13.37 -26.17 1.71
CA PRO A 466 -14.79 -25.91 1.89
C PRO A 466 -15.52 -26.97 2.73
N GLU A 467 -15.08 -28.23 2.67
CA GLU A 467 -15.68 -29.36 3.39
C GLU A 467 -15.50 -29.26 4.92
N GLN A 468 -14.55 -28.45 5.39
CA GLN A 468 -14.33 -28.20 6.81
C GLN A 468 -15.31 -27.16 7.39
N VAL A 469 -16.05 -26.44 6.53
CA VAL A 469 -17.15 -25.56 6.96
C VAL A 469 -18.43 -26.37 7.00
N GLY A 470 -18.69 -27.02 8.13
CA GLY A 470 -19.89 -27.85 8.32
C GLY A 470 -21.20 -27.10 8.57
N ALA A 471 -21.19 -25.76 8.46
CA ALA A 471 -22.36 -24.92 8.73
C ALA A 471 -23.10 -24.56 7.43
N ASP A 472 -24.38 -24.96 7.33
CA ASP A 472 -25.26 -24.61 6.20
C ASP A 472 -25.85 -23.19 6.32
N THR A 473 -25.63 -22.54 7.46
CA THR A 473 -26.11 -21.18 7.77
C THR A 473 -25.01 -20.34 8.41
N LEU A 474 -25.05 -19.03 8.19
CA LEU A 474 -24.24 -18.02 8.86
C LEU A 474 -25.16 -16.92 9.41
N ALA A 475 -25.15 -16.70 10.73
CA ALA A 475 -26.00 -15.72 11.43
C ALA A 475 -27.50 -15.86 11.09
N GLY A 476 -27.97 -17.10 10.91
CA GLY A 476 -29.35 -17.41 10.59
C GLY A 476 -29.74 -17.27 9.11
N GLU A 477 -28.79 -16.98 8.21
CA GLU A 477 -29.01 -16.96 6.77
C GLU A 477 -28.36 -18.17 6.08
N PRO A 478 -28.95 -18.73 5.00
CA PRO A 478 -28.31 -19.80 4.24
C PRO A 478 -26.97 -19.37 3.65
N VAL A 479 -25.96 -20.24 3.77
CA VAL A 479 -24.67 -20.03 3.10
C VAL A 479 -24.87 -20.14 1.58
N THR A 480 -24.44 -19.11 0.85
CA THR A 480 -24.53 -19.04 -0.61
C THR A 480 -23.25 -19.49 -1.30
N ALA A 481 -22.09 -19.32 -0.65
CA ALA A 481 -20.81 -19.81 -1.12
C ALA A 481 -19.80 -20.01 0.01
N VAL A 482 -18.90 -20.98 -0.19
CA VAL A 482 -17.69 -21.20 0.61
C VAL A 482 -16.51 -21.23 -0.35
N LEU A 483 -15.64 -20.23 -0.25
CA LEU A 483 -14.60 -19.93 -1.24
C LEU A 483 -13.21 -20.09 -0.63
N THR A 484 -12.35 -20.85 -1.31
CA THR A 484 -10.91 -20.96 -1.03
C THR A 484 -10.06 -20.44 -2.19
N THR A 485 -10.71 -20.15 -3.33
CA THR A 485 -10.16 -19.44 -4.49
C THR A 485 -10.99 -18.20 -4.76
N ALA A 486 -10.34 -17.16 -5.29
CA ALA A 486 -11.00 -15.90 -5.59
C ALA A 486 -11.80 -16.00 -6.90
N PRO A 487 -13.06 -15.53 -6.96
CA PRO A 487 -13.91 -15.72 -8.13
C PRO A 487 -13.40 -15.07 -9.42
N GLY A 488 -12.72 -13.93 -9.34
CA GLY A 488 -12.32 -13.14 -10.51
C GLY A 488 -11.11 -13.69 -11.26
N ASN A 489 -10.22 -14.45 -10.60
CA ASN A 489 -8.99 -14.96 -11.22
C ASN A 489 -8.65 -16.42 -10.88
N GLY A 490 -9.44 -17.09 -10.04
CA GLY A 490 -9.23 -18.46 -9.62
C GLY A 490 -8.02 -18.68 -8.70
N ALA A 491 -7.31 -17.63 -8.28
CA ALA A 491 -6.14 -17.74 -7.43
C ALA A 491 -6.54 -18.14 -6.00
N ALA A 492 -5.69 -18.92 -5.33
CA ALA A 492 -5.92 -19.31 -3.94
C ALA A 492 -5.94 -18.08 -3.01
N ILE A 493 -6.93 -18.04 -2.12
CA ILE A 493 -7.09 -16.98 -1.11
C ILE A 493 -6.04 -17.13 0.01
N GLY A 494 -5.56 -18.36 0.24
CA GLY A 494 -4.73 -18.70 1.40
C GLY A 494 -5.52 -18.56 2.70
N GLY A 495 -6.73 -19.09 2.70
CA GLY A 495 -7.75 -18.90 3.73
C GLY A 495 -9.12 -19.30 3.20
N ILE A 496 -10.18 -18.84 3.87
CA ILE A 496 -11.55 -19.14 3.51
C ILE A 496 -12.43 -17.90 3.54
N LYS A 497 -13.43 -17.82 2.65
CA LYS A 497 -14.50 -16.82 2.68
C LYS A 497 -15.85 -17.54 2.63
N VAL A 498 -16.77 -17.17 3.51
CA VAL A 498 -18.14 -17.68 3.55
C VAL A 498 -19.08 -16.52 3.33
N THR A 499 -20.05 -16.68 2.43
CA THR A 499 -21.01 -15.63 2.07
C THR A 499 -22.45 -16.08 2.28
N THR A 500 -23.32 -15.13 2.59
CA THR A 500 -24.79 -15.24 2.54
C THR A 500 -25.32 -14.17 1.58
N GLU A 501 -26.64 -13.96 1.57
CA GLU A 501 -27.25 -12.83 0.85
C GLU A 501 -26.84 -11.47 1.45
N ASN A 502 -26.76 -11.35 2.79
CA ASN A 502 -26.59 -10.07 3.48
C ASN A 502 -25.33 -9.96 4.34
N ALA A 503 -24.49 -11.00 4.41
CA ALA A 503 -23.28 -11.01 5.20
C ALA A 503 -22.19 -11.88 4.59
N TRP A 504 -20.96 -11.65 5.03
CA TRP A 504 -19.85 -12.54 4.74
C TRP A 504 -18.81 -12.46 5.85
N PHE A 505 -17.99 -13.51 5.98
CA PHE A 505 -16.72 -13.43 6.69
C PHE A 505 -15.60 -14.05 5.85
N ALA A 506 -14.37 -13.63 6.10
CA ALA A 506 -13.17 -14.24 5.55
C ALA A 506 -12.12 -14.41 6.64
N ALA A 507 -11.50 -15.58 6.71
CA ALA A 507 -10.43 -15.89 7.66
C ALA A 507 -9.15 -16.26 6.91
N ARG A 508 -8.03 -15.65 7.31
CA ARG A 508 -6.71 -15.87 6.70
C ARG A 508 -5.57 -15.63 7.69
N PRO A 509 -4.43 -16.31 7.55
CA PRO A 509 -3.24 -16.01 8.34
C PRO A 509 -2.66 -14.64 7.95
N SER A 510 -2.09 -13.92 8.91
CA SER A 510 -1.32 -12.70 8.64
C SER A 510 0.03 -13.07 8.02
N GLY A 511 0.42 -12.33 6.98
CA GLY A 511 1.72 -12.52 6.31
C GLY A 511 2.91 -11.95 7.09
N THR A 512 2.67 -11.00 7.98
CA THR A 512 3.71 -10.19 8.65
C THR A 512 3.76 -10.37 10.16
N GLU A 513 2.73 -10.99 10.76
CA GLU A 513 2.55 -11.09 12.21
C GLU A 513 2.12 -12.52 12.57
N ASP A 514 2.39 -12.96 13.81
CA ASP A 514 1.92 -14.26 14.35
C ASP A 514 0.45 -14.16 14.82
N VAL A 515 -0.40 -13.75 13.89
CA VAL A 515 -1.85 -13.63 14.05
C VAL A 515 -2.56 -14.18 12.82
N TYR A 516 -3.82 -14.54 12.97
CA TYR A 516 -4.78 -14.64 11.87
C TYR A 516 -5.78 -13.49 11.93
N LYS A 517 -6.38 -13.19 10.78
CA LYS A 517 -7.31 -12.09 10.60
C LYS A 517 -8.66 -12.64 10.16
N VAL A 518 -9.72 -12.22 10.84
CA VAL A 518 -11.11 -12.44 10.45
C VAL A 518 -11.71 -11.12 10.04
N TYR A 519 -12.12 -11.02 8.79
CA TYR A 519 -12.86 -9.89 8.24
C TYR A 519 -14.32 -10.30 8.18
N ALA A 520 -15.22 -9.40 8.54
CA ALA A 520 -16.65 -9.66 8.45
C ALA A 520 -17.41 -8.38 8.10
N GLU A 521 -18.51 -8.56 7.39
CA GLU A 521 -19.44 -7.48 7.06
C GLU A 521 -20.88 -7.98 7.11
N SER A 522 -21.81 -7.09 7.44
CA SER A 522 -23.23 -7.35 7.29
C SER A 522 -24.03 -6.09 6.92
N PHE A 523 -24.95 -6.25 5.98
CA PHE A 523 -25.97 -5.25 5.62
C PHE A 523 -27.21 -5.26 6.53
N ARG A 524 -27.21 -6.07 7.61
CA ARG A 524 -28.29 -6.12 8.61
C ARG A 524 -27.90 -5.41 9.92
N GLY A 525 -26.81 -4.65 9.91
CA GLY A 525 -26.35 -3.82 11.03
C GLY A 525 -25.39 -4.53 11.99
N ALA A 526 -24.96 -3.78 13.01
CA ALA A 526 -23.87 -4.17 13.91
C ALA A 526 -24.17 -5.39 14.79
N GLU A 527 -25.43 -5.58 15.20
CA GLU A 527 -25.82 -6.76 16.01
C GLU A 527 -25.71 -8.06 15.20
N HIS A 528 -26.15 -8.03 13.94
CA HIS A 528 -26.00 -9.16 13.03
C HIS A 528 -24.52 -9.41 12.69
N LEU A 529 -23.72 -8.35 12.49
CA LEU A 529 -22.27 -8.47 12.32
C LEU A 529 -21.60 -9.17 13.52
N ALA A 530 -22.00 -8.86 14.75
CA ALA A 530 -21.44 -9.51 15.93
C ALA A 530 -21.71 -11.03 15.93
N GLN A 531 -22.90 -11.45 15.50
CA GLN A 531 -23.24 -12.87 15.32
C GLN A 531 -22.37 -13.53 14.23
N VAL A 532 -22.20 -12.86 13.08
CA VAL A 532 -21.30 -13.31 12.01
C VAL A 532 -19.87 -13.51 12.52
N GLN A 533 -19.36 -12.59 13.34
CA GLN A 533 -18.01 -12.70 13.92
C GLN A 533 -17.88 -13.83 14.94
N GLU A 534 -18.92 -14.09 15.73
CA GLU A 534 -18.95 -15.20 16.69
C GLU A 534 -18.91 -16.54 15.96
N GLU A 535 -19.76 -16.72 14.96
CA GLU A 535 -19.79 -17.94 14.15
C GLU A 535 -18.51 -18.13 13.32
N ALA A 536 -17.96 -17.05 12.74
CA ALA A 536 -16.68 -17.09 12.04
C ALA A 536 -15.54 -17.59 12.95
N LYS A 537 -15.49 -17.12 14.21
CA LYS A 537 -14.50 -17.61 15.19
C LYS A 537 -14.70 -19.07 15.51
N ALA A 538 -15.95 -19.54 15.62
CA ALA A 538 -16.25 -20.94 15.87
C ALA A 538 -15.76 -21.83 14.73
N VAL A 539 -15.99 -21.43 13.47
CA VAL A 539 -15.47 -22.13 12.27
C VAL A 539 -13.95 -22.19 12.30
N VAL A 540 -13.28 -21.07 12.55
CA VAL A 540 -11.82 -21.03 12.62
C VAL A 540 -11.28 -21.90 13.75
N SER A 541 -11.89 -21.84 14.95
CA SER A 541 -11.42 -22.60 16.11
C SER A 541 -11.58 -24.11 15.89
N ALA A 542 -12.72 -24.55 15.35
CA ALA A 542 -12.95 -25.96 15.03
C ALA A 542 -11.91 -26.50 14.03
N ALA A 543 -11.50 -25.69 13.06
CA ALA A 543 -10.48 -26.09 12.10
C ALA A 543 -9.05 -26.09 12.67
N LEU A 544 -8.78 -25.30 13.71
CA LEU A 544 -7.49 -25.31 14.42
C LEU A 544 -7.37 -26.48 15.43
N GLU A 545 -8.50 -27.08 15.82
CA GLU A 545 -8.56 -28.25 16.72
C GLU A 545 -8.54 -29.61 15.99
N SER A 546 -8.73 -29.60 14.66
CA SER A 546 -8.70 -30.79 13.78
C SER A 546 -7.30 -31.08 13.24
#